data_AF-A0A380FC10-F1
#
_entry.id   AF-A0A380FC10-F1
#
_cell.length_a   1.000
_cell.length_b   1.000
_cell.length_c   1.000
_cell.angle_alpha   90.00
_cell.angle_beta   90.00
_cell.angle_gamma   90.00
#
_symmetry.space_group_name_H-M   'P 1'
#
loop_
_entity.id
_entity.type
_entity.pdbx_description
1 polymer ?
#
loop_
_entity_poly.entity_id
_entity_poly.type
_entity_poly.pdbx_seq_one_letter_code
_entity_poly.pdbx_strand_id
1 'polypeptide(L)'
;MKKIMIVNTSADYFEGTSKPTGLWLGELVHFYDYFNSKNYQIDLFNINGGSTPIDPVSLKPLMLDRVTKKYYNNETFMGMLRNSKSINEAKSAEYDVIYFTGGHGVMFDFHNNEAIQHAINEVYNHGGIVAAVCHGIAALLNVKNENGRYFIDNKEITGFSNTEEILANRKKIVPFMLESEIKKT
;
A
#
# COMPACT_ATOMS: atom_id res chain seq x y z
N MET A 1 12.57 -18.89 8.24
CA MET A 1 12.48 -17.81 7.24
C MET A 1 11.18 -17.08 7.49
N LYS A 2 11.21 -15.75 7.62
CA LYS A 2 10.00 -14.94 7.86
C LYS A 2 9.34 -14.58 6.53
N LYS A 3 8.01 -14.54 6.47
CA LYS A 3 7.26 -14.20 5.25
C LYS A 3 6.66 -12.80 5.34
N ILE A 4 6.81 -12.04 4.26
CA ILE A 4 6.33 -10.67 4.13
C ILE A 4 5.39 -10.61 2.92
N MET A 5 4.17 -10.15 3.16
CA MET A 5 3.21 -9.80 2.13
C MET A 5 3.28 -8.29 1.89
N ILE A 6 3.52 -7.87 0.65
CA ILE A 6 3.42 -6.47 0.25
C ILE A 6 2.21 -6.29 -0.65
N VAL A 7 1.33 -5.35 -0.31
CA VAL A 7 0.09 -5.08 -1.04
C VAL A 7 0.14 -3.70 -1.69
N ASN A 8 -0.05 -3.69 -3.01
CA ASN A 8 -0.10 -2.48 -3.83
C ASN A 8 -1.54 -2.16 -4.30
N THR A 9 -1.76 -0.94 -4.76
CA THR A 9 -3.01 -0.54 -5.44
C THR A 9 -3.12 -1.18 -6.82
N SER A 10 -4.35 -1.34 -7.31
CA SER A 10 -4.69 -1.61 -8.70
C SER A 10 -5.36 -0.42 -9.39
N ALA A 11 -5.62 0.68 -8.67
CA ALA A 11 -6.18 1.91 -9.24
C ALA A 11 -5.10 2.71 -10.00
N ASP A 12 -5.37 3.02 -11.26
CA ASP A 12 -4.44 3.64 -12.21
C ASP A 12 -4.81 5.08 -12.60
N TYR A 13 -6.01 5.54 -12.23
CA TYR A 13 -6.46 6.94 -12.39
C TYR A 13 -7.13 7.46 -11.13
N PHE A 14 -7.05 8.79 -10.92
CA PHE A 14 -7.96 9.44 -9.98
C PHE A 14 -9.38 9.35 -10.54
N GLU A 15 -10.28 8.70 -9.80
CA GLU A 15 -11.64 8.42 -10.25
C GLU A 15 -12.36 9.68 -10.76
N GLY A 16 -13.07 9.56 -11.89
CA GLY A 16 -13.75 10.68 -12.53
C GLY A 16 -12.84 11.69 -13.24
N THR A 17 -11.55 11.38 -13.42
CA THR A 17 -10.60 12.24 -14.13
C THR A 17 -9.75 11.46 -15.14
N SER A 18 -9.04 12.18 -16.02
CA SER A 18 -8.02 11.61 -16.91
C SER A 18 -6.60 11.63 -16.32
N LYS A 19 -6.44 11.97 -15.04
CA LYS A 19 -5.13 12.07 -14.40
C LYS A 19 -4.68 10.68 -13.91
N PRO A 20 -3.52 10.17 -14.36
CA PRO A 20 -3.02 8.88 -13.88
C PRO A 20 -2.53 8.98 -12.43
N THR A 21 -2.56 7.84 -11.76
CA THR A 21 -2.04 7.59 -10.41
C THR A 21 -1.54 6.14 -10.33
N GLY A 22 -1.22 5.66 -9.14
CA GLY A 22 -0.91 4.26 -8.88
C GLY A 22 -0.06 4.11 -7.63
N LEU A 23 0.73 3.05 -7.63
CA LEU A 23 1.78 2.81 -6.64
C LEU A 23 2.83 3.92 -6.70
N TRP A 24 3.23 4.47 -5.56
CA TRP A 24 4.46 5.25 -5.47
C TRP A 24 5.67 4.32 -5.40
N LEU A 25 6.39 4.13 -6.52
CA LEU A 25 7.37 3.03 -6.65
C LEU A 25 8.46 3.03 -5.56
N GLY A 26 8.92 4.21 -5.13
CA GLY A 26 9.92 4.36 -4.07
C GLY A 26 9.51 3.71 -2.75
N GLU A 27 8.22 3.79 -2.40
CA GLU A 27 7.67 3.24 -1.15
C GLU A 27 7.66 1.71 -1.14
N LEU A 28 7.55 1.09 -2.32
CA LEU A 28 7.72 -0.35 -2.46
C LEU A 28 9.19 -0.74 -2.44
N VAL A 29 10.01 -0.13 -3.31
CA VAL A 29 11.35 -0.64 -3.61
C VAL A 29 12.34 -0.41 -2.48
N HIS A 30 12.17 0.64 -1.66
CA HIS A 30 13.01 0.84 -0.47
C HIS A 30 12.75 -0.23 0.58
N PHE A 31 11.47 -0.55 0.82
CA PHE A 31 11.08 -1.63 1.73
C PHE A 31 11.56 -2.98 1.20
N TYR A 32 11.33 -3.24 -0.09
CA TYR A 32 11.78 -4.47 -0.74
C TYR A 32 13.30 -4.63 -0.67
N ASP A 33 14.11 -3.62 -1.06
CA ASP A 33 15.58 -3.71 -1.07
C ASP A 33 16.14 -4.00 0.34
N TYR A 34 15.56 -3.39 1.38
CA TYR A 34 15.97 -3.63 2.76
C TYR A 34 15.73 -5.07 3.21
N PHE A 35 14.55 -5.64 2.90
CA PHE A 35 14.18 -6.98 3.35
C PHE A 35 14.59 -8.09 2.37
N ASN A 36 15.01 -7.77 1.14
CA ASN A 36 15.39 -8.74 0.11
C ASN A 36 16.73 -9.42 0.42
N SER A 37 16.70 -10.33 1.39
CA SER A 37 17.82 -11.13 1.88
C SER A 37 17.38 -12.57 2.13
N LYS A 38 18.32 -13.48 2.38
CA LYS A 38 18.03 -14.92 2.60
C LYS A 38 17.16 -15.22 3.83
N ASN A 39 16.90 -14.23 4.68
CA ASN A 39 16.13 -14.40 5.91
C ASN A 39 14.62 -14.20 5.70
N TYR A 40 14.23 -13.55 4.61
CA TYR A 40 12.85 -13.17 4.33
C TYR A 40 12.41 -13.70 2.95
N GLN A 41 11.17 -14.17 2.90
CA GLN A 41 10.46 -14.36 1.65
C GLN A 41 9.49 -13.19 1.48
N ILE A 42 9.52 -12.53 0.33
CA ILE A 42 8.65 -11.39 0.02
C ILE A 42 7.76 -11.76 -1.16
N ASP A 43 6.45 -11.68 -0.96
CA ASP A 43 5.45 -11.87 -2.00
C ASP A 43 4.72 -10.55 -2.28
N LEU A 44 4.57 -10.22 -3.57
CA LEU A 44 3.89 -9.01 -4.01
C LEU A 44 2.46 -9.34 -4.45
N PHE A 45 1.51 -8.57 -3.93
CA PHE A 45 0.11 -8.60 -4.28
C PHE A 45 -0.36 -7.22 -4.71
N ASN A 46 -1.47 -7.18 -5.44
CA ASN A 46 -2.28 -5.97 -5.57
C ASN A 46 -3.76 -6.34 -5.43
N ILE A 47 -4.66 -5.37 -5.54
CA ILE A 47 -6.09 -5.62 -5.29
C ILE A 47 -6.68 -6.62 -6.29
N ASN A 48 -6.47 -6.39 -7.59
CA ASN A 48 -7.19 -7.11 -8.65
C ASN A 48 -6.40 -8.28 -9.28
N GLY A 49 -5.13 -8.44 -8.93
CA GLY A 49 -4.17 -9.24 -9.69
C GLY A 49 -3.71 -8.55 -10.97
N GLY A 50 -2.72 -9.15 -11.65
CA GLY A 50 -2.17 -8.63 -12.90
C GLY A 50 -1.22 -7.45 -12.68
N SER A 51 -1.27 -6.46 -13.57
CA SER A 51 -0.30 -5.36 -13.58
C SER A 51 -0.60 -4.32 -12.52
N THR A 52 0.36 -4.07 -11.64
CA THR A 52 0.33 -2.96 -10.68
C THR A 52 0.64 -1.64 -11.40
N PRO A 53 -0.28 -0.66 -11.43
CA PRO A 53 -0.02 0.66 -12.00
C PRO A 53 0.97 1.44 -11.14
N ILE A 54 1.85 2.21 -11.76
CA ILE A 54 2.83 3.07 -11.07
C ILE A 54 2.45 4.52 -11.33
N ASP A 55 2.40 5.32 -10.26
CA ASP A 55 2.17 6.76 -10.39
C ASP A 55 3.31 7.39 -11.21
N PRO A 56 3.02 8.01 -12.38
CA PRO A 56 4.05 8.63 -13.21
C PRO A 56 4.83 9.75 -12.50
N VAL A 57 4.25 10.39 -11.48
CA VAL A 57 4.93 11.40 -10.66
C VAL A 57 6.06 10.76 -9.84
N SER A 58 5.88 9.54 -9.36
CA SER A 58 6.91 8.80 -8.59
C SER A 58 8.14 8.45 -9.44
N LEU A 59 8.02 8.49 -10.77
CA LEU A 59 9.10 8.22 -11.72
C LEU A 59 9.82 9.48 -12.23
N LYS A 60 9.39 10.68 -11.81
CA LYS A 60 10.05 11.92 -12.23
C LYS A 60 11.50 11.97 -11.72
N PRO A 61 12.42 12.64 -12.43
CA PRO A 61 13.84 12.66 -12.07
C PRO A 61 14.15 13.10 -10.62
N LEU A 62 13.34 14.00 -10.05
CA LEU A 62 13.50 14.45 -8.66
C LEU A 62 13.04 13.42 -7.61
N MET A 63 12.17 12.48 -7.99
CA MET A 63 11.64 11.43 -7.12
C MET A 63 12.37 10.10 -7.33
N LEU A 64 13.05 9.94 -8.47
CA LEU A 64 13.70 8.71 -8.88
C LEU A 64 15.12 8.59 -8.33
N ASP A 65 15.25 8.21 -7.06
CA ASP A 65 16.54 7.96 -6.42
C ASP A 65 17.26 6.71 -7.00
N ARG A 66 18.49 6.45 -6.52
CA ARG A 66 19.33 5.35 -7.01
C ARG A 66 18.70 3.96 -6.82
N VAL A 67 18.05 3.71 -5.69
CA VAL A 67 17.40 2.41 -5.39
C VAL A 67 16.17 2.27 -6.28
N THR A 68 15.33 3.30 -6.34
CA THR A 68 14.13 3.29 -7.18
C THR A 68 14.48 3.08 -8.66
N LYS A 69 15.51 3.78 -9.17
CA LYS A 69 16.01 3.61 -10.54
C LYS A 69 16.56 2.21 -10.81
N LYS A 70 17.29 1.61 -9.86
CA LYS A 70 17.82 0.24 -9.97
C LYS A 70 16.69 -0.76 -10.20
N TYR A 71 15.62 -0.66 -9.43
CA TYR A 71 14.48 -1.58 -9.54
C TYR A 71 13.58 -1.29 -10.73
N TYR A 72 13.37 -0.02 -11.06
CA TYR A 72 12.60 0.36 -12.25
C TYR A 72 13.21 -0.18 -13.55
N ASN A 73 14.54 -0.27 -13.63
CA ASN A 73 15.26 -0.84 -14.77
C ASN A 73 15.49 -2.37 -14.65
N ASN A 74 15.01 -3.02 -13.59
CA ASN A 74 15.17 -4.45 -13.39
C ASN A 74 13.95 -5.20 -13.94
N GLU A 75 14.11 -5.84 -15.10
CA GLU A 75 13.00 -6.54 -15.77
C GLU A 75 12.42 -7.72 -14.96
N THR A 76 13.22 -8.38 -14.12
CA THR A 76 12.69 -9.44 -13.25
C THR A 76 11.77 -8.86 -12.20
N PHE A 77 12.21 -7.80 -11.50
CA PHE A 77 11.39 -7.14 -10.49
C PHE A 77 10.14 -6.50 -11.09
N MET A 78 10.29 -5.76 -12.19
CA MET A 78 9.15 -5.18 -12.91
C MET A 78 8.22 -6.26 -13.47
N GLY A 79 8.76 -7.43 -13.82
CA GLY A 79 7.98 -8.62 -14.15
C GLY A 79 7.08 -9.10 -13.01
N MET A 80 7.54 -9.01 -11.75
CA MET A 80 6.71 -9.32 -10.58
C MET A 80 5.55 -8.32 -10.42
N LEU A 81 5.78 -7.04 -10.68
CA LEU A 81 4.72 -6.02 -10.64
C LEU A 81 3.71 -6.16 -11.79
N ARG A 82 4.16 -6.59 -12.98
CA ARG A 82 3.28 -6.85 -14.13
C ARG A 82 2.41 -8.10 -13.95
N ASN A 83 2.87 -9.05 -13.14
CA ASN A 83 2.21 -10.34 -12.91
C ASN A 83 1.93 -10.57 -11.42
N SER A 84 1.49 -9.53 -10.70
CA SER A 84 1.17 -9.64 -9.28
C SER A 84 -0.09 -10.51 -9.08
N LYS A 85 -0.13 -11.24 -7.97
CA LYS A 85 -1.34 -11.98 -7.57
C LYS A 85 -2.37 -11.02 -6.97
N SER A 86 -3.65 -11.36 -7.05
CA SER A 86 -4.68 -10.64 -6.31
C SER A 86 -4.54 -10.95 -4.81
N ILE A 87 -4.77 -9.95 -3.95
CA ILE A 87 -4.87 -10.16 -2.51
C ILE A 87 -5.94 -11.21 -2.13
N ASN A 88 -6.96 -11.42 -2.97
CA ASN A 88 -7.96 -12.47 -2.76
C ASN A 88 -7.36 -13.89 -2.84
N GLU A 89 -6.19 -14.04 -3.45
CA GLU A 89 -5.46 -15.31 -3.53
C GLU A 89 -4.46 -15.49 -2.38
N ALA A 90 -4.31 -14.48 -1.52
CA ALA A 90 -3.37 -14.52 -0.40
C ALA A 90 -3.87 -15.47 0.69
N LYS A 91 -2.94 -16.29 1.21
CA LYS A 91 -3.15 -17.09 2.42
C LYS A 91 -2.56 -16.34 3.60
N SER A 92 -3.31 -15.39 4.16
CA SER A 92 -2.76 -14.37 5.05
C SER A 92 -2.09 -14.95 6.31
N ALA A 93 -2.59 -16.07 6.86
CA ALA A 93 -2.00 -16.77 8.02
C ALA A 93 -0.60 -17.34 7.76
N GLU A 94 -0.14 -17.39 6.51
CA GLU A 94 1.24 -17.78 6.21
C GLU A 94 2.23 -16.62 6.40
N TYR A 95 1.77 -15.38 6.56
CA TYR A 95 2.62 -14.19 6.58
C TYR A 95 2.86 -13.65 7.99
N ASP A 96 4.12 -13.38 8.31
CA ASP A 96 4.50 -12.74 9.57
C ASP A 96 4.32 -11.21 9.53
N VAL A 97 4.34 -10.63 8.33
CA VAL A 97 4.23 -9.18 8.10
C VAL A 97 3.34 -8.92 6.90
N ILE A 98 2.46 -7.94 7.03
CA ILE A 98 1.74 -7.31 5.92
C ILE A 98 2.15 -5.84 5.82
N TYR A 99 2.56 -5.42 4.63
CA TYR A 99 2.99 -4.06 4.34
C TYR A 99 2.16 -3.46 3.20
N PHE A 100 1.54 -2.30 3.47
CA PHE A 100 0.77 -1.55 2.49
C PHE A 100 1.59 -0.37 1.96
N THR A 101 1.92 -0.41 0.67
CA THR A 101 2.52 0.73 -0.02
C THR A 101 1.50 1.86 -0.19
N GLY A 102 1.95 3.09 -0.41
CA GLY A 102 1.09 4.20 -0.78
C GLY A 102 1.16 4.55 -2.27
N GLY A 103 1.14 5.85 -2.55
CA GLY A 103 0.69 6.42 -3.82
C GLY A 103 -0.82 6.61 -3.85
N HIS A 104 -1.30 7.62 -4.58
CA HIS A 104 -2.70 8.06 -4.48
C HIS A 104 -3.74 7.04 -4.95
N GLY A 105 -3.36 6.00 -5.69
CA GLY A 105 -4.30 4.95 -6.12
C GLY A 105 -4.99 4.24 -4.95
N VAL A 106 -4.26 4.04 -3.84
CA VAL A 106 -4.76 3.36 -2.64
C VAL A 106 -5.98 4.03 -2.02
N MET A 107 -6.16 5.32 -2.26
CA MET A 107 -7.30 6.09 -1.74
C MET A 107 -8.63 5.63 -2.33
N PHE A 108 -8.61 4.91 -3.44
CA PHE A 108 -9.80 4.45 -4.16
C PHE A 108 -10.11 2.96 -3.94
N ASP A 109 -9.10 2.14 -3.67
CA ASP A 109 -9.27 0.69 -3.65
C ASP A 109 -8.84 -0.01 -2.34
N PHE A 110 -8.29 0.71 -1.35
CA PHE A 110 -7.88 0.09 -0.08
C PHE A 110 -8.96 0.13 1.00
N HIS A 111 -9.53 1.30 1.30
CA HIS A 111 -10.23 1.54 2.56
C HIS A 111 -11.50 0.71 2.78
N ASN A 112 -12.16 0.25 1.72
CA ASN A 112 -13.37 -0.58 1.79
C ASN A 112 -13.14 -2.04 1.37
N ASN A 113 -11.88 -2.44 1.15
CA ASN A 113 -11.58 -3.75 0.62
C ASN A 113 -11.65 -4.83 1.72
N GLU A 114 -12.59 -5.78 1.58
CA GLU A 114 -12.81 -6.83 2.58
C GLU A 114 -11.62 -7.80 2.68
N ALA A 115 -10.92 -8.10 1.58
CA ALA A 115 -9.75 -8.97 1.61
C ALA A 115 -8.58 -8.32 2.37
N ILE A 116 -8.40 -7.00 2.26
CA ILE A 116 -7.47 -6.24 3.10
C ILE A 116 -7.86 -6.36 4.58
N GLN A 117 -9.12 -6.12 4.92
CA GLN A 117 -9.58 -6.19 6.31
C GLN A 117 -9.38 -7.58 6.91
N HIS A 118 -9.68 -8.62 6.13
CA HIS A 118 -9.45 -10.00 6.50
C HIS A 118 -7.95 -10.29 6.72
N ALA A 119 -7.11 -9.91 5.76
CA ALA A 119 -5.67 -10.13 5.83
C ALA A 119 -5.01 -9.43 7.03
N ILE A 120 -5.42 -8.20 7.33
CA ILE A 120 -4.93 -7.44 8.49
C ILE A 120 -5.29 -8.16 9.79
N ASN A 121 -6.56 -8.55 9.94
CA ASN A 121 -7.02 -9.23 11.14
C ASN A 121 -6.33 -10.59 11.31
N GLU A 122 -6.19 -11.37 10.24
CA GLU A 122 -5.51 -12.67 10.27
C GLU A 122 -4.05 -12.51 10.72
N VAL A 123 -3.27 -11.67 10.02
CA VAL A 123 -1.85 -11.42 10.34
C VAL A 123 -1.68 -10.89 11.77
N TYR A 124 -2.49 -9.92 12.18
CA TYR A 124 -2.36 -9.30 13.49
C TYR A 124 -2.75 -10.25 14.63
N ASN A 125 -3.84 -11.02 14.47
CA ASN A 125 -4.36 -11.89 15.54
C ASN A 125 -3.43 -13.06 15.88
N HIS A 126 -2.57 -13.50 14.95
CA HIS A 126 -1.53 -14.49 15.23
C HIS A 126 -0.16 -13.87 15.59
N GLY A 127 -0.13 -12.58 15.94
CA GLY A 127 1.05 -11.89 16.44
C GLY A 127 1.99 -11.33 15.36
N GLY A 128 1.52 -11.21 14.12
CA GLY A 128 2.25 -10.59 13.02
C GLY A 128 2.26 -9.06 13.08
N ILE A 129 2.96 -8.45 12.11
CA ILE A 129 3.14 -7.01 12.02
C ILE A 129 2.32 -6.45 10.86
N VAL A 130 1.58 -5.38 11.12
CA VAL A 130 0.87 -4.59 10.12
C VAL A 130 1.60 -3.26 9.96
N ALA A 131 2.08 -2.97 8.75
CA ALA A 131 2.81 -1.74 8.45
C ALA A 131 2.24 -1.08 7.19
N ALA A 132 2.35 0.24 7.11
CA ALA A 132 1.87 1.02 5.98
C ALA A 132 2.63 2.35 5.91
N VAL A 133 2.66 2.96 4.72
CA VAL A 133 3.35 4.23 4.48
C VAL A 133 2.49 5.18 3.66
N CYS A 134 2.66 6.49 3.86
CA CYS A 134 2.03 7.53 3.03
C CYS A 134 0.50 7.39 3.02
N HIS A 135 -0.11 7.18 1.85
CA HIS A 135 -1.54 6.91 1.72
C HIS A 135 -1.94 5.45 1.99
N GLY A 136 -0.98 4.52 2.05
CA GLY A 136 -1.25 3.10 2.31
C GLY A 136 -1.97 2.85 3.64
N ILE A 137 -1.91 3.83 4.57
CA ILE A 137 -2.69 3.85 5.82
C ILE A 137 -4.21 3.80 5.56
N ALA A 138 -4.67 4.17 4.36
CA ALA A 138 -6.05 3.99 3.92
C ALA A 138 -6.53 2.53 4.08
N ALA A 139 -5.64 1.54 3.97
CA ALA A 139 -5.94 0.12 4.22
C ALA A 139 -6.47 -0.15 5.65
N LEU A 140 -6.13 0.70 6.62
CA LEU A 140 -6.43 0.49 8.03
C LEU A 140 -7.75 1.15 8.47
N LEU A 141 -8.29 2.09 7.68
CA LEU A 141 -9.35 3.01 8.12
C LEU A 141 -10.63 2.30 8.59
N ASN A 142 -11.08 1.28 7.86
CA ASN A 142 -12.34 0.59 8.16
C ASN A 142 -12.14 -0.82 8.73
N VAL A 143 -10.90 -1.19 9.06
CA VAL A 143 -10.64 -2.47 9.72
C VAL A 143 -11.19 -2.41 11.14
N LYS A 144 -11.96 -3.42 11.52
CA LYS A 144 -12.47 -3.59 12.88
C LYS A 144 -11.94 -4.89 13.48
N ASN A 145 -11.66 -4.85 14.77
CA ASN A 145 -11.33 -6.04 15.54
C ASN A 145 -12.59 -6.85 15.87
N GLU A 146 -12.41 -8.01 16.51
CA GLU A 146 -13.50 -8.94 16.89
C GLU A 146 -14.56 -8.29 17.80
N ASN A 147 -14.21 -7.22 18.52
CA ASN A 147 -15.13 -6.47 19.37
C ASN A 147 -15.84 -5.33 18.62
N GLY A 148 -15.66 -5.22 17.30
CA GLY A 148 -16.25 -4.20 16.46
C GLY A 148 -15.63 -2.80 16.58
N ARG A 149 -14.54 -2.65 17.34
CA ARG A 149 -13.78 -1.37 17.44
C ARG A 149 -12.82 -1.24 16.26
N TYR A 150 -12.56 0.00 15.84
CA TYR A 150 -11.58 0.26 14.79
C TYR A 150 -10.20 -0.28 15.17
N PHE A 151 -9.50 -0.88 14.21
CA PHE A 151 -8.18 -1.47 14.42
C PHE A 151 -7.14 -0.44 14.91
N ILE A 152 -7.29 0.80 14.45
CA ILE A 152 -6.39 1.92 14.78
C ILE A 152 -6.80 2.71 16.02
N ASP A 153 -7.91 2.33 16.67
CA ASP A 153 -8.41 2.99 17.89
C ASP A 153 -7.38 2.89 19.03
N ASN A 154 -7.06 4.02 19.67
CA ASN A 154 -5.98 4.19 20.67
C ASN A 154 -4.57 3.76 20.22
N LYS A 155 -4.28 3.76 18.92
CA LYS A 155 -2.93 3.56 18.39
C LYS A 155 -2.33 4.88 17.93
N GLU A 156 -1.03 5.05 18.17
CA GLU A 156 -0.26 6.14 17.57
C GLU A 156 0.04 5.78 16.11
N ILE A 157 -0.48 6.58 15.18
CA ILE A 157 -0.32 6.37 13.74
C ILE A 157 0.04 7.69 13.04
N THR A 158 0.71 7.57 11.90
CA THR A 158 1.01 8.66 10.98
C THR A 158 0.67 8.25 9.56
N GLY A 159 0.57 9.22 8.66
CA GLY A 159 0.25 9.02 7.25
C GLY A 159 0.41 10.33 6.48
N PHE A 160 0.08 10.32 5.20
CA PHE A 160 0.14 11.54 4.39
C PHE A 160 -0.78 12.63 4.95
N SER A 161 -0.23 13.80 5.20
CA SER A 161 -0.93 14.88 5.91
C SER A 161 -1.87 15.66 5.00
N ASN A 162 -2.85 16.34 5.63
CA ASN A 162 -3.74 17.25 4.93
C ASN A 162 -2.98 18.39 4.23
N THR A 163 -1.88 18.86 4.83
CA THR A 163 -1.03 19.92 4.25
C THR A 163 -0.31 19.41 3.01
N GLU A 164 0.27 18.20 3.06
CA GLU A 164 0.92 17.59 1.90
C GLU A 164 -0.07 17.34 0.76
N GLU A 165 -1.30 16.95 1.05
CA GLU A 165 -2.38 16.75 0.04
C GLU A 165 -2.75 18.04 -0.70
N ILE A 166 -2.75 19.17 0.02
CA ILE A 166 -2.96 20.49 -0.56
C ILE A 166 -1.77 20.88 -1.44
N LEU A 167 -0.54 20.67 -0.96
CA LEU A 167 0.69 20.98 -1.71
C LEU A 167 0.84 20.11 -2.97
N ALA A 168 0.39 18.86 -2.91
CA ALA A 168 0.33 17.95 -4.06
C ALA A 168 -0.74 18.34 -5.08
N ASN A 169 -1.62 19.30 -4.75
CA ASN A 169 -2.76 19.75 -5.54
C ASN A 169 -3.74 18.60 -5.87
N ARG A 170 -4.00 17.75 -4.88
CA ARG A 170 -4.83 16.54 -5.02
C ARG A 170 -6.08 16.54 -4.16
N LYS A 171 -6.18 17.46 -3.18
CA LYS A 171 -7.36 17.65 -2.31
C LYS A 171 -8.73 17.60 -3.02
N LYS A 172 -8.84 18.12 -4.25
CA LYS A 172 -10.12 18.18 -4.99
C LYS A 172 -10.46 16.91 -5.79
N ILE A 173 -9.54 15.95 -5.87
CA ILE A 173 -9.69 14.75 -6.69
C ILE A 173 -9.50 13.45 -5.90
N VAL A 174 -9.02 13.52 -4.65
CA VAL A 174 -9.07 12.39 -3.71
C VAL A 174 -10.48 12.29 -3.11
N PRO A 175 -10.96 11.08 -2.80
CA PRO A 175 -12.33 10.88 -2.29
C PRO A 175 -12.51 11.41 -0.86
N PHE A 176 -11.42 11.47 -0.08
CA PHE A 176 -11.38 12.00 1.27
C PHE A 176 -9.94 12.44 1.61
N MET A 177 -9.80 13.12 2.73
CA MET A 177 -8.51 13.55 3.26
C MET A 177 -8.03 12.57 4.33
N LEU A 178 -6.96 11.82 4.06
CA LEU A 178 -6.53 10.68 4.90
C LEU A 178 -6.35 11.02 6.38
N GLU A 179 -5.58 12.07 6.70
CA GLU A 179 -5.36 12.51 8.08
C GLU A 179 -6.68 12.87 8.78
N SER A 180 -7.65 13.40 8.02
CA SER A 180 -8.96 13.77 8.57
C SER A 180 -9.81 12.54 8.90
N GLU A 181 -9.71 11.46 8.12
CA GLU A 181 -10.40 10.19 8.42
C GLU A 181 -9.74 9.47 9.60
N ILE A 182 -8.41 9.46 9.67
CA ILE A 182 -7.65 8.91 10.80
C ILE A 182 -8.10 9.54 12.14
N LYS A 183 -8.38 10.86 12.16
CA LYS A 183 -8.80 11.57 13.38
C LYS A 183 -10.23 11.26 13.83
N LYS A 184 -11.02 10.53 13.03
CA LYS A 184 -12.42 10.17 13.38
C LYS A 184 -12.53 8.81 14.07
N THR A 185 -11.50 7.98 13.97
CA THR A 185 -11.51 6.58 14.46
C THR A 185 -11.16 6.47 15.93
#